data_AF-A0A4R4WCU5-F1
#
_entry.id   AF-A0A4R4WCU5-F1
#
_cell.length_a   1.000
_cell.length_b   1.000
_cell.length_c   1.000
_cell.angle_alpha   90.00
_cell.angle_beta   90.00
_cell.angle_gamma   90.00
#
_symmetry.space_group_name_H-M   'P 1'
#
loop_
_entity.id
_entity.type
_entity.pdbx_description
1 polymer ?
#
loop_
_entity_poly.entity_id
_entity_poly.type
_entity_poly.pdbx_seq_one_letter_code
_entity_poly.pdbx_strand_id
1 'polypeptide(L)'
;MTGGRRPAVLSVALLATGLVVLAAGRFIRFDDTSGFGSSDRIFELGILAVVPAVAAVIVASANIQARVWLGAALMGLAALLVLLGVALPGFRFVWTDSQVELRLLEAVLALTAAVLLATGLQPARRRSAAAALGTDQPAGRWIVRGASYAVGAFALMIVTFFVVVLVYDAEYCGAGGETECLASLAGMLWAMGSLLVSGVVIAVTELVLWRRRNRRARG
;
A
#
# COMPACT_ATOMS: atom_id res chain seq x y z
N MET A 1 2.43 -17.48 26.06
CA MET A 1 1.76 -16.44 25.25
C MET A 1 2.69 -15.29 24.82
N THR A 2 4.00 -15.50 24.62
CA THR A 2 4.98 -14.42 24.39
C THR A 2 5.50 -14.28 22.95
N GLY A 3 5.08 -15.14 22.02
CA GLY A 3 5.62 -15.18 20.64
C GLY A 3 5.17 -14.06 19.69
N GLY A 4 4.13 -13.27 20.04
CA GLY A 4 3.55 -12.28 19.14
C GLY A 4 4.12 -10.85 19.22
N ARG A 5 4.82 -10.51 20.30
CA ARG A 5 5.37 -9.15 20.50
C ARG A 5 6.56 -8.84 19.60
N ARG A 6 7.49 -9.78 19.43
CA ARG A 6 8.70 -9.59 18.61
C ARG A 6 8.41 -9.21 17.15
N PRO A 7 7.52 -9.91 16.39
CA PRO A 7 7.23 -9.53 15.02
C PRO A 7 6.48 -8.20 14.90
N ALA A 8 5.65 -7.84 15.89
CA ALA A 8 4.97 -6.54 15.91
C ALA A 8 5.95 -5.39 16.13
N VAL A 9 6.89 -5.53 17.08
CA VAL A 9 7.95 -4.54 17.30
C VAL A 9 8.83 -4.43 16.06
N LEU A 10 9.21 -5.55 15.44
CA LEU A 10 10.04 -5.56 14.23
C LEU A 10 9.33 -4.86 13.05
N SER A 11 8.04 -5.12 12.80
CA SER A 11 7.31 -4.47 11.72
C SER A 11 7.18 -2.96 11.92
N VAL A 12 6.92 -2.52 13.16
CA VAL A 12 6.83 -1.09 13.47
C VAL A 12 8.19 -0.42 13.40
N ALA A 13 9.25 -1.10 13.87
CA ALA A 13 10.62 -0.61 13.74
C ALA A 13 11.04 -0.45 12.28
N LEU A 14 10.70 -1.40 11.41
CA LEU A 14 10.94 -1.31 9.97
C LEU A 14 10.18 -0.13 9.33
N LEU A 15 8.92 0.09 9.72
CA LEU A 15 8.18 1.29 9.29
C LEU A 15 8.87 2.58 9.73
N ALA A 16 9.30 2.65 11.00
CA ALA A 16 10.02 3.80 11.53
C ALA A 16 11.34 4.05 10.77
N THR A 17 12.10 2.98 10.47
CA THR A 17 13.31 3.09 9.64
C THR A 17 13.00 3.66 8.27
N GLY A 18 11.93 3.19 7.61
CA GLY A 18 11.49 3.75 6.32
C GLY A 18 11.18 5.24 6.40
N LEU A 19 10.49 5.68 7.46
CA LEU A 19 10.20 7.10 7.69
C LEU A 19 11.45 7.94 7.92
N VAL A 20 12.41 7.43 8.70
CA VAL A 20 13.70 8.10 8.92
C VAL A 20 14.46 8.26 7.60
N VAL A 21 14.46 7.24 6.75
CA VAL A 21 15.11 7.30 5.44
C VAL A 21 14.41 8.33 4.52
N LEU A 22 13.06 8.39 4.52
CA LEU A 22 12.32 9.41 3.78
C LEU A 22 12.62 10.83 4.28
N ALA A 23 12.70 11.02 5.60
CA ALA A 23 13.06 12.31 6.18
C ALA A 23 14.51 12.70 5.83
N ALA A 24 15.46 11.76 5.91
CA ALA A 24 16.85 11.97 5.53
C ALA A 24 17.02 12.28 4.03
N GLY A 25 16.20 11.64 3.18
CA GLY A 25 16.12 11.92 1.75
C GLY A 25 15.44 13.24 1.38
N ARG A 26 15.00 14.02 2.39
CA ARG A 26 14.34 15.32 2.25
C ARG A 26 12.99 15.26 1.51
N PHE A 27 12.32 14.11 1.56
CA PHE A 27 10.99 13.91 0.98
C PHE A 27 9.87 14.54 1.83
N ILE A 28 10.11 14.72 3.14
CA ILE A 28 9.18 15.36 4.07
C ILE A 28 9.69 16.77 4.38
N ARG A 29 8.88 17.79 4.12
CA ARG A 29 9.23 19.20 4.36
C ARG A 29 8.11 19.89 5.13
N PHE A 30 8.49 20.83 5.99
CA PHE A 30 7.56 21.59 6.82
C PHE A 30 7.52 23.10 6.48
N ASP A 31 8.56 23.60 5.80
CA ASP A 31 8.74 25.04 5.53
C ASP A 31 8.70 25.38 4.02
N ASP A 32 8.08 24.53 3.20
CA ASP A 32 8.05 24.71 1.75
C ASP A 32 6.83 25.53 1.31
N THR A 33 6.95 26.86 1.37
CA THR A 33 5.89 27.82 1.02
C THR A 33 5.88 28.23 -0.46
N SER A 34 6.91 27.88 -1.23
CA SER A 34 7.05 28.29 -2.64
C SER A 34 6.19 27.47 -3.60
N GLY A 35 5.68 26.31 -3.16
CA GLY A 35 4.81 25.45 -3.97
C GLY A 35 5.53 24.62 -5.04
N PHE A 36 6.82 24.88 -5.25
CA PHE A 36 7.71 24.13 -6.13
C PHE A 36 8.80 23.50 -5.27
N GLY A 37 8.81 22.18 -5.16
CA GLY A 37 9.79 21.46 -4.36
C GLY A 37 11.20 21.68 -4.92
N SER A 38 12.09 22.26 -4.12
CA SER A 38 13.50 22.44 -4.52
C SER A 38 14.19 21.11 -4.85
N SER A 39 15.09 21.13 -5.84
CA SER A 39 15.72 19.99 -6.51
C SER A 39 16.70 19.16 -5.66
N ASP A 40 16.90 19.48 -4.38
CA ASP A 40 17.89 18.83 -3.50
C ASP A 40 17.38 17.49 -2.90
N ARG A 41 16.77 16.63 -3.72
CA ARG A 41 16.25 15.32 -3.32
C ARG A 41 17.27 14.23 -3.62
N ILE A 42 17.41 13.30 -2.68
CA ILE A 42 18.26 12.13 -2.85
C ILE A 42 17.35 10.95 -3.20
N PHE A 43 17.05 10.79 -4.48
CA PHE A 43 16.14 9.75 -5.00
C PHE A 43 16.52 8.34 -4.56
N GLU A 44 17.81 8.06 -4.44
CA GLU A 44 18.36 6.78 -3.97
C GLU A 44 17.84 6.42 -2.56
N LEU A 45 17.74 7.40 -1.66
CA LEU A 45 17.21 7.21 -0.31
C LEU A 45 15.69 6.96 -0.34
N GLY A 46 14.97 7.60 -1.26
CA GLY A 46 13.55 7.33 -1.48
C GLY A 46 13.30 5.86 -1.82
N ILE A 47 14.03 5.33 -2.81
CA ILE A 47 13.94 3.92 -3.20
C ILE A 47 14.33 3.00 -2.03
N LEU A 48 15.39 3.35 -1.31
CA LEU A 48 15.84 2.59 -0.15
C LEU A 48 14.77 2.50 0.95
N ALA A 49 13.94 3.55 1.14
CA ALA A 49 12.86 3.57 2.13
C ALA A 49 11.71 2.60 1.81
N VAL A 50 11.54 2.22 0.53
CA VAL A 50 10.51 1.24 0.11
C VAL A 50 10.83 -0.15 0.65
N VAL A 51 12.11 -0.53 0.71
CA VAL A 51 12.57 -1.86 1.16
C VAL A 51 12.10 -2.19 2.58
N PRO A 52 12.37 -1.36 3.62
CA PRO A 52 11.90 -1.64 4.97
C PRO A 52 10.37 -1.53 5.09
N ALA A 53 9.69 -0.68 4.30
CA ALA A 53 8.23 -0.60 4.29
C ALA A 53 7.59 -1.91 3.78
N VAL A 54 8.11 -2.48 2.69
CA VAL A 54 7.66 -3.78 2.18
C VAL A 54 7.98 -4.89 3.18
N ALA A 55 9.18 -4.90 3.75
CA ALA A 55 9.57 -5.86 4.77
C ALA A 55 8.65 -5.80 6.00
N ALA A 56 8.24 -4.60 6.44
CA ALA A 56 7.29 -4.42 7.54
C ALA A 56 5.95 -5.10 7.25
N VAL A 57 5.41 -4.93 6.05
CA VAL A 57 4.15 -5.55 5.63
C VAL A 57 4.29 -7.07 5.56
N ILE A 58 5.39 -7.60 5.02
CA ILE A 58 5.65 -9.05 4.95
C ILE A 58 5.71 -9.64 6.36
N VAL A 59 6.49 -9.03 7.27
CA VAL A 59 6.59 -9.49 8.67
C VAL A 59 5.23 -9.41 9.37
N ALA A 60 4.49 -8.32 9.18
CA ALA A 60 3.16 -8.17 9.74
C ALA A 60 2.20 -9.23 9.20
N SER A 61 2.29 -9.58 7.92
CA SER A 61 1.42 -10.58 7.29
C SER A 61 1.50 -11.95 7.98
N ALA A 62 2.61 -12.31 8.62
CA ALA A 62 2.75 -13.60 9.28
C ALA A 62 2.04 -13.68 10.66
N ASN A 63 1.76 -12.55 11.32
CA ASN A 63 1.27 -12.54 12.70
C ASN A 63 0.10 -11.57 12.92
N ILE A 64 -1.01 -12.06 13.47
CA ILE A 64 -2.22 -11.28 13.73
C ILE A 64 -1.93 -10.02 14.54
N GLN A 65 -1.13 -10.12 15.61
CA GLN A 65 -0.80 -8.96 16.44
C GLN A 65 0.00 -7.93 15.63
N ALA A 66 0.97 -8.38 14.83
CA ALA A 66 1.78 -7.50 13.99
C ALA A 66 0.94 -6.81 12.90
N ARG A 67 -0.07 -7.48 12.32
CA ARG A 67 -1.03 -6.85 11.39
C ARG A 67 -1.81 -5.72 12.06
N VAL A 68 -2.34 -5.96 13.27
CA VAL A 68 -3.11 -4.94 13.97
C VAL A 68 -2.24 -3.76 14.35
N TRP A 69 -1.05 -4.01 14.91
CA TRP A 69 -0.13 -2.94 15.31
C TRP A 69 0.39 -2.14 14.12
N LEU A 70 0.84 -2.79 13.05
CA LEU A 70 1.29 -2.11 11.84
C LEU A 70 0.12 -1.37 11.18
N GLY A 71 -1.05 -2.01 11.07
CA GLY A 71 -2.25 -1.37 10.52
C GLY A 71 -2.67 -0.13 11.30
N ALA A 72 -2.66 -0.20 12.64
CA ALA A 72 -2.94 0.96 13.49
C ALA A 72 -1.88 2.06 13.31
N ALA A 73 -0.60 1.70 13.23
CA ALA A 73 0.49 2.65 13.00
C ALA A 73 0.36 3.35 11.64
N LEU A 74 0.06 2.60 10.57
CA LEU A 74 -0.16 3.15 9.23
C LEU A 74 -1.40 4.05 9.17
N MET A 75 -2.49 3.68 9.86
CA MET A 75 -3.69 4.52 9.94
C MET A 75 -3.42 5.82 10.71
N GLY A 76 -2.71 5.72 11.84
CA GLY A 76 -2.29 6.87 12.62
C GLY A 76 -1.37 7.79 11.83
N LEU A 77 -0.43 7.23 11.07
CA LEU A 77 0.43 7.98 10.16
C LEU A 77 -0.38 8.67 9.06
N ALA A 78 -1.31 7.98 8.40
CA ALA A 78 -2.16 8.59 7.38
C ALA A 78 -2.99 9.76 7.95
N ALA A 79 -3.60 9.58 9.12
CA ALA A 79 -4.33 10.65 9.80
C ALA A 79 -3.42 11.82 10.21
N LEU A 80 -2.20 11.54 10.67
CA LEU A 80 -1.21 12.55 11.01
C LEU A 80 -0.79 13.36 9.77
N LEU A 81 -0.54 12.71 8.63
CA LEU A 81 -0.19 13.39 7.37
C LEU A 81 -1.32 14.32 6.91
N VAL A 82 -2.57 13.86 6.97
CA VAL A 82 -3.74 14.69 6.66
C VAL A 82 -3.83 15.89 7.60
N LEU A 83 -3.64 15.67 8.90
CA LEU A 83 -3.69 16.73 9.91
C LEU A 83 -2.57 17.75 9.72
N LEU A 84 -1.35 17.31 9.43
CA LEU A 84 -0.23 18.19 9.11
C LEU A 84 -0.47 18.99 7.84
N GLY A 85 -1.04 18.37 6.79
CA GLY A 85 -1.38 19.06 5.54
C GLY A 85 -2.47 20.13 5.70
N VAL A 86 -3.33 20.02 6.70
CA VAL A 86 -4.34 21.05 7.03
C VAL A 86 -3.79 22.11 7.99
N ALA A 87 -3.02 21.69 9.00
CA ALA A 87 -2.54 22.57 10.06
C ALA A 87 -1.31 23.40 9.65
N LEU A 88 -0.49 22.88 8.74
CA LEU A 88 0.77 23.50 8.32
C LEU A 88 0.76 23.75 6.80
N PRO A 89 0.60 25.00 6.34
CA PRO A 89 0.55 25.32 4.92
C PRO A 89 1.87 25.03 4.19
N GLY A 90 2.99 24.94 4.91
CA GLY A 90 4.31 24.56 4.39
C GLY A 90 4.59 23.05 4.39
N PHE A 91 3.65 22.22 4.89
CA PHE A 91 3.82 20.77 4.89
C PHE A 91 3.67 20.20 3.48
N ARG A 92 4.72 19.52 3.01
CA ARG A 92 4.78 18.90 1.68
C ARG A 92 5.46 17.54 1.78
N PHE A 93 4.89 16.56 1.07
CA PHE A 93 5.60 15.35 0.68
C PHE A 93 5.87 15.45 -0.82
N VAL A 94 7.14 15.46 -1.21
CA VAL A 94 7.55 15.71 -2.61
C VAL A 94 8.45 14.58 -3.09
N TRP A 95 7.92 13.73 -3.96
CA TRP A 95 8.63 12.61 -4.59
C TRP A 95 9.13 12.98 -5.98
N THR A 96 8.26 13.42 -6.88
CA THR A 96 8.58 13.82 -8.25
C THR A 96 8.46 15.31 -8.45
N ASP A 97 7.31 15.96 -8.23
CA ASP A 97 7.16 17.43 -8.12
C ASP A 97 5.72 17.91 -7.80
N SER A 98 4.79 16.99 -7.53
CA SER A 98 3.36 17.31 -7.45
C SER A 98 2.74 17.03 -6.08
N GLN A 99 1.80 17.89 -5.64
CA GLN A 99 1.04 17.66 -4.40
C GLN A 99 0.14 16.41 -4.46
N VAL A 100 -0.10 15.88 -5.66
CA VAL A 100 -0.86 14.65 -5.89
C VAL A 100 -0.18 13.45 -5.21
N GLU A 101 1.14 13.47 -5.11
CA GLU A 101 1.93 12.38 -4.51
C GLU A 101 1.66 12.20 -3.01
N LEU A 102 1.48 13.29 -2.26
CA LEU A 102 1.09 13.22 -0.85
C LEU A 102 -0.28 12.52 -0.70
N ARG A 103 -1.26 12.88 -1.55
CA ARG A 103 -2.59 12.27 -1.53
C ARG A 103 -2.56 10.79 -1.88
N LEU A 104 -1.69 10.39 -2.79
CA LEU A 104 -1.49 8.99 -3.16
C LEU A 104 -0.83 8.21 -2.03
N LEU A 105 0.20 8.77 -1.38
CA LEU A 105 0.82 8.15 -0.21
C LEU A 105 -0.21 7.99 0.92
N GLU A 106 -0.98 9.04 1.23
CA GLU A 106 -2.08 9.00 2.21
C GLU A 106 -3.08 7.87 1.87
N ALA A 107 -3.50 7.78 0.61
CA ALA A 107 -4.43 6.75 0.15
C ALA A 107 -3.84 5.33 0.29
N VAL A 108 -2.59 5.12 -0.14
CA VAL A 108 -1.91 3.82 -0.05
C VAL A 108 -1.72 3.40 1.41
N LEU A 109 -1.32 4.33 2.29
CA LEU A 109 -1.17 4.06 3.73
C LEU A 109 -2.51 3.70 4.36
N ALA A 110 -3.56 4.48 4.10
CA ALA A 110 -4.90 4.25 4.64
C ALA A 110 -5.50 2.91 4.17
N LEU A 111 -5.34 2.59 2.88
CA LEU A 111 -5.82 1.33 2.30
C LEU A 111 -5.05 0.12 2.87
N THR A 112 -3.72 0.22 2.95
CA THR A 112 -2.88 -0.83 3.54
C THR A 112 -3.23 -1.05 5.02
N ALA A 113 -3.43 0.05 5.76
CA ALA A 113 -3.88 0.01 7.15
C ALA A 113 -5.23 -0.68 7.30
N ALA A 114 -6.21 -0.32 6.47
CA ALA A 114 -7.54 -0.91 6.48
C ALA A 114 -7.49 -2.42 6.20
N VAL A 115 -6.68 -2.89 5.24
CA VAL A 115 -6.51 -4.32 4.96
C VAL A 115 -5.85 -5.05 6.12
N LEU A 116 -4.79 -4.49 6.71
CA LEU A 116 -4.10 -5.11 7.84
C LEU A 116 -4.99 -5.19 9.09
N LEU A 117 -5.75 -4.14 9.38
CA LEU A 117 -6.72 -4.12 10.47
C LEU A 117 -7.89 -5.08 10.20
N ALA A 118 -8.47 -5.06 9.00
CA ALA A 118 -9.58 -5.95 8.63
C ALA A 118 -9.19 -7.43 8.69
N THR A 119 -7.94 -7.76 8.36
CA THR A 119 -7.43 -9.14 8.44
C THR A 119 -6.89 -9.52 9.83
N GLY A 120 -6.47 -8.55 10.64
CA GLY A 120 -5.97 -8.75 12.00
C GLY A 120 -7.06 -8.78 13.07
N LEU A 121 -8.14 -8.00 12.91
CA LEU A 121 -9.26 -7.91 13.85
C LEU A 121 -10.33 -8.98 13.61
N GLN A 122 -10.14 -9.91 12.66
CA GLN A 122 -11.08 -11.02 12.47
C GLN A 122 -11.22 -11.81 13.79
N PRO A 123 -12.42 -11.82 14.42
CA PRO A 123 -12.56 -12.42 15.73
C PRO A 123 -12.37 -13.93 15.62
N ALA A 124 -11.39 -14.46 16.37
CA ALA A 124 -11.23 -15.91 16.57
C ALA A 124 -12.54 -16.57 17.07
N ARG A 125 -13.39 -15.82 17.79
CA ARG A 125 -14.72 -16.24 18.24
C ARG A 125 -15.72 -16.58 17.13
N ARG A 126 -15.59 -16.01 15.92
CA ARG A 126 -16.48 -16.38 14.80
C ARG A 126 -16.14 -17.75 14.20
N ARG A 127 -14.91 -18.26 14.36
CA ARG A 127 -14.57 -19.65 13.98
C ARG A 127 -15.22 -20.67 14.91
N SER A 128 -15.31 -20.36 16.21
CA SER A 128 -15.92 -21.25 17.20
C SER A 128 -17.44 -21.17 17.21
N ALA A 129 -18.02 -19.98 17.03
CA ALA A 129 -19.48 -19.80 16.99
C ALA A 129 -20.10 -20.28 15.67
N ALA A 130 -19.46 -20.09 14.51
CA ALA A 130 -19.94 -20.66 13.25
C ALA A 130 -19.84 -22.19 13.21
N ALA A 131 -18.79 -22.76 13.83
CA ALA A 131 -18.68 -24.20 14.02
C ALA A 131 -19.72 -24.76 15.02
N ALA A 132 -20.15 -23.94 15.99
CA ALA A 132 -21.17 -24.33 16.99
C ALA A 132 -22.62 -24.15 16.51
N LEU A 133 -22.88 -23.26 15.54
CA LEU A 133 -24.23 -22.98 15.02
C LEU A 133 -24.55 -23.68 13.69
N GLY A 134 -23.63 -24.46 13.11
CA GLY A 134 -23.85 -25.12 11.82
C GLY A 134 -24.06 -24.17 10.63
N THR A 135 -24.04 -22.86 10.87
CA THR A 135 -24.11 -21.83 9.85
C THR A 135 -22.70 -21.61 9.29
N ASP A 136 -22.25 -22.57 8.48
CA ASP A 136 -21.11 -22.42 7.57
C ASP A 136 -21.48 -21.39 6.48
N GLN A 137 -21.62 -20.12 6.84
CA GLN A 137 -21.73 -19.05 5.85
C GLN A 137 -20.32 -18.52 5.51
N PRO A 138 -19.78 -18.83 4.31
CA PRO A 138 -18.47 -18.37 3.86
C PRO A 138 -18.41 -16.87 3.52
N ALA A 139 -19.54 -16.15 3.60
CA ALA A 139 -19.70 -14.79 3.10
C ALA A 139 -18.71 -13.78 3.72
N GLY A 140 -18.51 -13.82 5.04
CA GLY A 140 -17.63 -12.86 5.73
C GLY A 140 -16.13 -13.03 5.38
N ARG A 141 -15.71 -14.26 5.04
CA ARG A 141 -14.31 -14.54 4.66
C ARG A 141 -14.02 -14.16 3.21
N TRP A 142 -15.04 -14.27 2.35
CA TRP A 142 -14.99 -13.82 0.96
C TRP A 142 -14.95 -12.30 0.84
N ILE A 143 -15.71 -11.58 1.67
CA ILE A 143 -15.72 -10.11 1.66
C ILE A 143 -14.35 -9.53 2.02
N VAL A 144 -13.70 -10.04 3.07
CA VAL A 144 -12.36 -9.55 3.47
C VAL A 144 -11.29 -9.92 2.44
N ARG A 145 -11.40 -11.08 1.80
CA ARG A 145 -10.51 -11.47 0.70
C ARG A 145 -10.71 -10.59 -0.53
N GLY A 146 -11.96 -10.40 -0.94
CA GLY A 146 -12.33 -9.53 -2.05
C GLY A 146 -11.83 -8.11 -1.81
N ALA A 147 -12.03 -7.57 -0.60
CA ALA A 147 -11.50 -6.28 -0.20
C ALA A 147 -9.96 -6.23 -0.28
N SER A 148 -9.25 -7.26 0.22
CA SER A 148 -7.78 -7.29 0.12
C SER A 148 -7.27 -7.38 -1.32
N TYR A 149 -7.96 -8.10 -2.19
CA TYR A 149 -7.63 -8.20 -3.61
C TYR A 149 -7.92 -6.90 -4.35
N ALA A 150 -9.06 -6.27 -4.07
CA ALA A 150 -9.43 -4.98 -4.64
C ALA A 150 -8.43 -3.89 -4.23
N VAL A 151 -8.04 -3.86 -2.96
CA VAL A 151 -7.02 -2.93 -2.46
C VAL A 151 -5.66 -3.19 -3.10
N GLY A 152 -5.22 -4.45 -3.17
CA GLY A 152 -3.96 -4.80 -3.83
C GLY A 152 -3.94 -4.44 -5.32
N ALA A 153 -5.03 -4.73 -6.03
CA ALA A 153 -5.18 -4.41 -7.45
C ALA A 153 -5.24 -2.89 -7.70
N PHE A 154 -5.93 -2.14 -6.83
CA PHE A 154 -5.99 -0.69 -6.91
C PHE A 154 -4.63 -0.03 -6.62
N ALA A 155 -3.91 -0.53 -5.61
CA ALA A 155 -2.55 -0.07 -5.32
C ALA A 155 -1.59 -0.35 -6.49
N LEU A 156 -1.67 -1.55 -7.09
CA LEU A 156 -0.86 -1.89 -8.27
C LEU A 156 -1.21 -0.98 -9.46
N MET A 157 -2.50 -0.73 -9.70
CA MET A 157 -2.97 0.17 -10.75
C MET A 157 -2.39 1.58 -10.61
N ILE A 158 -2.42 2.14 -9.39
CA ILE A 158 -1.81 3.43 -9.11
C ILE A 158 -0.32 3.41 -9.40
N VAL A 159 0.41 2.42 -8.87
CA VAL A 159 1.87 2.32 -9.07
C VAL A 159 2.20 2.21 -10.56
N THR A 160 1.50 1.34 -11.30
CA THR A 160 1.72 1.18 -12.74
C THR A 160 1.43 2.46 -13.51
N PHE A 161 0.36 3.20 -13.16
CA PHE A 161 0.06 4.48 -13.79
C PHE A 161 1.25 5.44 -13.70
N PHE A 162 1.75 5.70 -12.48
CA PHE A 162 2.79 6.70 -12.27
C PHE A 162 4.15 6.27 -12.81
N VAL A 163 4.53 5.00 -12.64
CA VAL A 163 5.79 4.48 -13.20
C VAL A 163 5.79 4.65 -14.72
N VAL A 164 4.69 4.33 -15.38
CA VAL A 164 4.60 4.46 -16.83
C VAL A 164 4.58 5.92 -17.26
N VAL A 165 3.86 6.81 -16.57
CA VAL A 165 3.92 8.25 -16.87
C VAL A 165 5.37 8.74 -16.81
N LEU A 166 6.11 8.41 -15.74
CA LEU A 166 7.48 8.88 -15.55
C LEU A 166 8.44 8.32 -16.60
N VAL A 167 8.36 7.03 -16.91
CA VAL A 167 9.18 6.40 -17.95
C VAL A 167 8.84 6.99 -19.31
N TYR A 168 7.55 7.14 -19.60
CA TYR A 168 7.09 7.62 -20.90
C TYR A 168 7.43 9.09 -21.13
N ASP A 169 7.32 9.91 -20.08
CA ASP A 169 7.72 11.33 -20.12
C ASP A 169 9.24 11.47 -20.36
N ALA A 170 10.05 10.67 -19.64
CA ALA A 170 11.50 10.69 -19.77
C ALA A 170 11.99 10.18 -21.14
N GLU A 171 11.34 9.16 -21.71
CA GLU A 171 11.77 8.53 -22.97
C GLU A 171 11.21 9.24 -24.21
N TYR A 172 9.99 9.76 -24.14
CA TYR A 172 9.24 10.19 -25.34
C TYR A 172 8.85 11.68 -25.35
N CYS A 173 8.97 12.40 -24.24
CA CYS A 173 8.50 13.79 -24.13
C CYS A 173 9.61 14.83 -23.93
N GLY A 174 10.84 14.55 -24.41
CA GLY A 174 12.02 15.40 -24.24
C GLY A 174 11.83 16.91 -24.51
N ALA A 175 12.77 17.71 -24.00
CA ALA A 175 12.70 19.18 -23.78
C ALA A 175 12.30 20.11 -24.96
N GLY A 176 12.11 19.59 -26.17
CA GLY A 176 11.60 20.34 -27.32
C GLY A 176 10.10 20.07 -27.51
N GLY A 177 9.28 20.63 -26.63
CA GLY A 177 7.83 20.48 -26.72
C GLY A 177 7.26 21.12 -27.97
N GLU A 178 6.39 20.39 -28.69
CA GLU A 178 5.27 20.92 -29.49
C GLU A 178 4.19 19.84 -29.79
N THR A 179 4.36 18.57 -29.39
CA THR A 179 3.28 17.58 -29.45
C THR A 179 2.73 17.30 -28.05
N GLU A 180 1.40 17.27 -27.92
CA GLU A 180 0.72 16.94 -26.66
C GLU A 180 1.29 15.63 -26.09
N CYS A 181 2.08 15.72 -25.02
CA CYS A 181 2.71 14.57 -24.40
C CYS A 181 1.62 13.67 -23.80
N LEU A 182 1.35 12.55 -24.46
CA LEU A 182 0.33 11.57 -24.08
C LEU A 182 0.79 10.63 -22.96
N ALA A 183 1.78 11.02 -22.14
CA ALA A 183 2.29 10.21 -21.04
C ALA A 183 1.18 9.82 -20.05
N SER A 184 0.25 10.73 -19.77
CA SER A 184 -0.93 10.45 -18.92
C SER A 184 -1.85 9.38 -19.53
N LEU A 185 -2.05 9.41 -20.85
CA LEU A 185 -2.85 8.41 -21.56
C LEU A 185 -2.13 7.05 -21.56
N ALA A 186 -0.82 7.02 -21.79
CA ALA A 186 -0.01 5.82 -21.68
C ALA A 186 -0.10 5.23 -20.27
N GLY A 187 0.08 6.05 -19.24
CA GLY A 187 -0.10 5.66 -17.84
C GLY A 187 -1.46 5.02 -17.59
N MET A 188 -2.53 5.62 -18.09
CA MET A 188 -3.89 5.12 -17.92
C MET A 188 -4.09 3.75 -18.59
N LEU A 189 -3.59 3.56 -19.81
CA LEU A 189 -3.68 2.28 -20.53
C LEU A 189 -2.96 1.16 -19.80
N TRP A 190 -1.74 1.41 -19.30
CA TRP A 190 -0.98 0.42 -18.56
C TRP A 190 -1.57 0.13 -17.18
N ALA A 191 -2.12 1.15 -16.51
CA ALA A 191 -2.87 0.98 -15.27
C ALA A 191 -4.09 0.07 -15.47
N MET A 192 -4.86 0.27 -16.55
CA MET A 192 -5.96 -0.64 -16.93
C MET A 192 -5.45 -2.06 -17.22
N GLY A 193 -4.32 -2.20 -17.91
CA GLY A 193 -3.67 -3.50 -18.15
C GLY A 193 -3.29 -4.22 -16.86
N SER A 194 -2.79 -3.49 -15.85
CA SER A 194 -2.42 -4.05 -14.55
C SER A 194 -3.62 -4.63 -13.79
N LEU A 195 -4.83 -4.08 -13.97
CA LEU A 195 -6.06 -4.63 -13.39
C LEU A 195 -6.41 -5.99 -14.00
N LEU A 196 -6.25 -6.13 -15.31
CA LEU A 196 -6.47 -7.41 -16.00
C LEU A 196 -5.49 -8.48 -15.49
N VAL A 197 -4.19 -8.13 -15.41
CA VAL A 197 -3.16 -9.03 -14.87
C VAL A 197 -3.45 -9.40 -13.42
N SER A 198 -3.83 -8.42 -12.59
CA SER A 198 -4.23 -8.65 -11.20
C SER A 198 -5.42 -9.60 -11.10
N GLY A 199 -6.44 -9.42 -11.95
CA GLY A 199 -7.61 -10.30 -12.03
C GLY A 199 -7.22 -11.75 -12.35
N VAL A 200 -6.31 -11.96 -13.30
CA VAL A 200 -5.79 -13.30 -13.64
C VAL A 200 -5.06 -13.92 -12.44
N VAL A 201 -4.18 -13.17 -11.78
CA VAL A 201 -3.44 -13.66 -10.59
C VAL A 201 -4.40 -14.02 -9.46
N ILE A 202 -5.41 -13.20 -9.19
CA ILE A 202 -6.45 -13.46 -8.19
C ILE A 202 -7.22 -14.74 -8.55
N ALA A 203 -7.65 -14.89 -9.81
CA ALA A 203 -8.38 -16.06 -10.29
C ALA A 203 -7.55 -17.35 -10.15
N VAL A 204 -6.28 -17.33 -10.55
CA VAL A 204 -5.35 -18.46 -10.40
C VAL A 204 -5.15 -18.80 -8.93
N THR A 205 -4.98 -17.79 -8.07
CA THR A 205 -4.79 -18.00 -6.63
C THR A 205 -6.01 -18.67 -6.00
N GLU A 206 -7.22 -18.18 -6.30
CA GLU A 206 -8.46 -18.81 -5.81
C GLU A 206 -8.66 -20.21 -6.40
N LEU A 207 -8.33 -20.45 -7.67
CA LEU A 207 -8.42 -21.77 -8.29
C LEU A 207 -7.50 -22.78 -7.59
N VAL A 208 -6.24 -22.40 -7.31
CA VAL A 208 -5.27 -23.26 -6.60
C VAL A 208 -5.77 -23.56 -5.19
N LEU A 209 -6.26 -22.55 -4.47
CA LEU A 209 -6.78 -22.72 -3.12
C LEU A 209 -8.03 -23.60 -3.09
N TRP A 210 -8.93 -23.44 -4.07
CA TRP A 210 -10.11 -24.28 -4.24
C TRP A 210 -9.71 -25.74 -4.50
N ARG A 211 -8.79 -25.98 -5.44
CA ARG A 211 -8.27 -27.33 -5.73
C ARG A 211 -7.66 -27.98 -4.49
N ARG A 212 -6.88 -27.23 -3.70
CA ARG A 212 -6.27 -27.74 -2.45
C ARG A 212 -7.32 -28.10 -1.40
N ARG A 213 -8.38 -27.31 -1.25
CA ARG A 213 -9.50 -27.63 -0.33
C ARG A 213 -10.23 -28.89 -0.77
N ASN A 214 -10.53 -29.00 -2.07
CA ASN A 214 -11.27 -30.14 -2.61
C ASN A 214 -10.49 -31.46 -2.50
N ARG A 215 -9.15 -31.42 -2.61
CA ARG A 215 -8.30 -32.60 -2.37
C ARG A 215 -8.29 -33.05 -0.90
N ARG A 216 -8.28 -32.12 0.04
CA ARG A 216 -8.33 -32.42 1.49
C ARG A 216 -9.69 -32.90 1.99
N ALA A 217 -10.76 -32.67 1.23
CA ALA A 217 -12.10 -33.13 1.58
C ALA A 217 -12.39 -34.55 1.05
N ARG A 218 -11.52 -35.10 0.18
CA ARG A 218 -11.71 -36.40 -0.49
C ARG A 218 -10.71 -37.47 -0.03
N GLY A 219 -9.76 -37.14 0.83
CA GLY A 219 -8.79 -38.07 1.42
C GLY A 219 -8.79 -37.90 2.92
#